data_AF-A0A955U5F3-F1
#
_entry.id   AF-A0A955U5F3-F1
#
_cell.length_a   1.000
_cell.length_b   1.000
_cell.length_c   1.000
_cell.angle_alpha   90.00
_cell.angle_beta   90.00
_cell.angle_gamma   90.00
#
_symmetry.space_group_name_H-M   'P 1'
#
loop_
_entity.id
_entity.type
_entity.pdbx_description
1 polymer ?
#
loop_
_entity_poly.entity_id
_entity_poly.type
_entity_poly.pdbx_seq_one_letter_code
_entity_poly.pdbx_strand_id
1 'polypeptide(L)'
;MELVEMGMQGVWTAAARYALLERVRRQADARDLALVGFDVGRRVRLLLVGDGRAVRTLASGVRSGTVQALGSTQTLGRPVYRRAVDPKEALVALHAEAVEPGTDPLGTPWSSHRDLLGYRSAPFFDAGWWAGRVDPAWVHERCGGAALPPRRPRPAGRGLDLPLRVSAAVLGVLPADRRAFRLFSHLARWDGARQIDIADALMLTPRRIRQLQAEPEPRLRAAAMALADGRLCRVP
;
A
#
# COMPACT_ATOMS: atom_id res chain seq x y z
N MET A 1 -7.24 19.50 7.27
CA MET A 1 -6.90 18.07 7.31
C MET A 1 -7.75 17.41 8.37
N GLU A 2 -8.35 16.27 8.04
CA GLU A 2 -9.19 15.50 8.96
C GLU A 2 -8.72 14.04 8.99
N LEU A 3 -8.63 13.49 10.19
CA LEU A 3 -8.51 12.05 10.44
C LEU A 3 -9.93 11.49 10.56
N VAL A 4 -10.25 10.53 9.70
CA VAL A 4 -11.52 9.79 9.71
C VAL A 4 -11.26 8.38 10.18
N GLU A 5 -12.01 7.92 11.18
CA GLU A 5 -11.92 6.55 11.69
C GLU A 5 -13.26 5.83 11.58
N MET A 6 -13.25 4.59 11.09
CA MET A 6 -14.40 3.70 11.03
C MET A 6 -14.03 2.31 11.55
N GLY A 7 -14.84 1.76 12.46
CA GLY A 7 -14.68 0.36 12.88
C GLY A 7 -14.92 -0.60 11.71
N MET A 8 -14.18 -1.70 11.64
CA MET A 8 -14.41 -2.76 10.66
C MET A 8 -14.98 -4.00 11.38
N GLN A 9 -16.05 -4.57 10.83
CA GLN A 9 -16.62 -5.83 11.30
C GLN A 9 -16.62 -6.87 10.17
N GLY A 10 -16.53 -8.15 10.55
CA GLY A 10 -16.43 -9.28 9.62
C GLY A 10 -15.00 -9.64 9.23
N VAL A 11 -14.85 -10.72 8.45
CA VAL A 11 -13.56 -11.17 7.93
C VAL A 11 -13.30 -10.49 6.60
N TRP A 12 -12.35 -9.55 6.58
CA TRP A 12 -11.97 -8.82 5.37
C TRP A 12 -10.85 -9.56 4.65
N THR A 13 -11.04 -9.85 3.37
CA THR A 13 -10.00 -10.41 2.49
C THR A 13 -9.07 -9.31 1.97
N ALA A 14 -7.95 -9.70 1.37
CA ALA A 14 -7.07 -8.74 0.72
C ALA A 14 -7.78 -7.98 -0.42
N ALA A 15 -8.52 -8.71 -1.25
CA ALA A 15 -9.32 -8.13 -2.33
C ALA A 15 -10.35 -7.11 -1.82
N ALA A 16 -11.04 -7.41 -0.71
CA ALA A 16 -12.01 -6.50 -0.12
C ALA A 16 -11.35 -5.18 0.37
N ARG A 17 -10.16 -5.26 0.99
CA ARG A 17 -9.41 -4.08 1.42
C ARG A 17 -8.92 -3.23 0.26
N TYR A 18 -8.41 -3.86 -0.81
CA TYR A 18 -8.02 -3.15 -2.03
C TYR A 18 -9.22 -2.46 -2.68
N ALA A 19 -10.34 -3.15 -2.83
CA ALA A 19 -11.56 -2.58 -3.39
C ALA A 19 -12.08 -1.39 -2.56
N LEU A 20 -11.97 -1.45 -1.22
CA LEU A 20 -12.28 -0.33 -0.34
C LEU A 20 -11.35 0.86 -0.62
N LEU A 21 -10.04 0.65 -0.65
CA LEU A 21 -9.06 1.72 -0.88
C LEU A 21 -9.21 2.36 -2.27
N GLU A 22 -9.45 1.56 -3.32
CA GLU A 22 -9.75 2.06 -4.65
C GLU A 22 -11.04 2.89 -4.69
N ARG A 23 -12.06 2.50 -3.93
CA ARG A 23 -13.30 3.28 -3.81
C ARG A 23 -13.06 4.60 -3.07
N VAL A 24 -12.32 4.55 -1.96
CA VAL A 24 -11.95 5.75 -1.20
C VAL A 24 -11.19 6.71 -2.12
N ARG A 25 -10.18 6.24 -2.85
CA ARG A 25 -9.38 7.07 -3.75
C ARG A 25 -10.25 7.73 -4.82
N ARG A 26 -11.07 6.96 -5.54
CA ARG A 26 -11.99 7.51 -6.56
C ARG A 26 -12.95 8.54 -5.99
N GLN A 27 -13.47 8.32 -4.78
CA GLN A 27 -14.38 9.28 -4.15
C GLN A 27 -13.68 10.52 -3.62
N ALA A 28 -12.41 10.40 -3.22
CA ALA A 28 -11.56 11.53 -2.84
C ALA A 28 -11.26 12.41 -4.06
N ASP A 29 -10.84 11.79 -5.17
CA ASP A 29 -10.59 12.47 -6.44
C ASP A 29 -11.82 13.23 -6.94
N ALA A 30 -13.00 12.59 -6.92
CA ALA A 30 -14.25 13.22 -7.35
C ALA A 30 -14.73 14.40 -6.47
N ARG A 31 -14.01 14.68 -5.37
CA ARG A 31 -14.34 15.74 -4.40
C ARG A 31 -13.15 16.66 -4.13
N ASP A 32 -12.11 16.59 -4.95
CA ASP A 32 -10.87 17.35 -4.79
C ASP A 32 -10.23 17.19 -3.38
N LEU A 33 -10.29 15.96 -2.84
CA LEU A 33 -9.67 15.59 -1.58
C LEU A 33 -8.38 14.82 -1.84
N ALA A 34 -7.31 15.14 -1.11
CA ALA A 34 -6.08 14.35 -1.13
C ALA A 34 -6.12 13.29 -0.02
N LEU A 35 -5.99 12.00 -0.38
CA LEU A 35 -5.76 10.90 0.56
C LEU A 35 -4.26 10.79 0.83
N VAL A 36 -3.85 11.37 1.96
CA VAL A 36 -2.44 11.51 2.34
C VAL A 36 -2.03 10.51 3.43
N GLY A 37 -2.90 9.64 3.87
CA GLY A 37 -2.55 8.56 4.77
C GLY A 37 -3.71 7.59 4.96
N PHE A 38 -3.42 6.31 5.14
CA PHE A 38 -4.44 5.33 5.51
C PHE A 38 -3.89 4.18 6.33
N ASP A 39 -4.79 3.54 7.07
CA ASP A 39 -4.62 2.24 7.70
C ASP A 39 -5.94 1.46 7.53
N VAL A 40 -5.85 0.21 7.07
CA VAL A 40 -7.00 -0.70 6.88
C VAL A 40 -6.74 -2.03 7.58
N GLY A 41 -6.18 -1.97 8.79
CA GLY A 41 -5.96 -3.11 9.67
C GLY A 41 -7.26 -3.60 10.33
N ARG A 42 -7.40 -3.35 11.63
CA ARG A 42 -8.61 -3.65 12.42
C ARG A 42 -9.69 -2.57 12.31
N ARG A 43 -9.29 -1.38 11.85
CA ARG A 43 -10.14 -0.21 11.63
C ARG A 43 -9.72 0.40 10.30
N VAL A 44 -10.62 1.17 9.70
CA VAL A 44 -10.27 2.05 8.58
C VAL A 44 -9.93 3.41 9.18
N ARG A 45 -8.71 3.86 8.98
CA ARG A 45 -8.27 5.22 9.28
C ARG A 45 -7.84 5.89 7.99
N LEU A 46 -8.32 7.10 7.75
CA LEU A 46 -8.01 7.88 6.56
C LEU A 46 -7.58 9.28 7.00
N LEU A 47 -6.45 9.75 6.49
CA LEU A 47 -6.00 11.12 6.66
C LEU A 47 -6.26 11.86 5.35
N LEU A 48 -7.20 12.80 5.38
CA LEU A 48 -7.70 13.51 4.21
C LEU A 48 -7.41 15.02 4.31
N VAL A 49 -7.02 15.61 3.18
CA VAL A 49 -6.81 17.06 3.04
C VAL A 49 -7.82 17.62 2.05
N GLY A 50 -8.52 18.67 2.45
CA GLY A 50 -9.53 19.36 1.66
C GLY A 50 -10.66 19.89 2.53
N ASP A 51 -11.82 20.15 1.91
CA ASP A 51 -13.01 20.67 2.58
C ASP A 51 -13.65 19.64 3.54
N GLY A 52 -14.00 20.08 4.75
CA GLY A 52 -14.52 19.19 5.80
C GLY A 52 -15.93 18.64 5.50
N ARG A 53 -16.76 19.37 4.74
CA ARG A 53 -18.06 18.85 4.30
C ARG A 53 -17.87 17.76 3.26
N ALA A 54 -16.96 17.96 2.31
CA ALA A 54 -16.58 16.95 1.33
C ALA A 54 -16.03 15.68 1.98
N VAL A 55 -15.19 15.79 3.02
CA VAL A 55 -14.68 14.64 3.80
C VAL A 55 -15.83 13.86 4.44
N ARG A 56 -16.81 14.55 5.05
CA ARG A 56 -17.98 13.89 5.67
C ARG A 56 -18.84 13.16 4.64
N THR A 57 -19.07 13.78 3.48
CA THR A 57 -19.78 13.15 2.36
C THR A 57 -19.05 11.93 1.85
N LEU A 58 -17.72 11.99 1.70
CA LEU A 58 -16.90 10.84 1.31
C LEU A 58 -17.02 9.70 2.31
N ALA A 59 -16.80 9.96 3.59
CA ALA A 59 -16.83 8.92 4.62
C ALA A 59 -18.20 8.21 4.68
N SER A 60 -19.27 8.98 4.52
CA SER A 60 -20.64 8.45 4.48
C SER A 60 -20.88 7.62 3.21
N GLY A 61 -20.42 8.09 2.05
CA GLY A 61 -20.51 7.38 0.77
C GLY A 61 -19.70 6.09 0.74
N VAL A 62 -18.49 6.09 1.29
CA VAL A 62 -17.63 4.90 1.42
C VAL A 62 -18.31 3.84 2.29
N ARG A 63 -18.87 4.23 3.44
CA ARG A 63 -19.61 3.32 4.31
C ARG A 63 -20.80 2.68 3.58
N SER A 64 -21.69 3.49 3.00
CA SER A 64 -22.88 2.98 2.30
C SER A 64 -22.51 2.11 1.10
N GLY A 65 -21.56 2.54 0.27
CA GLY A 65 -21.11 1.77 -0.89
C GLY A 65 -20.39 0.48 -0.52
N THR A 66 -19.79 0.40 0.67
CA THR A 66 -19.19 -0.84 1.19
C THR A 66 -20.26 -1.85 1.53
N VAL A 67 -21.29 -1.45 2.26
CA VAL A 67 -22.42 -2.32 2.61
C VAL A 67 -23.11 -2.85 1.34
N GLN A 68 -23.29 -2.01 0.32
CA GLN A 68 -23.88 -2.43 -0.95
C GLN A 68 -22.99 -3.42 -1.72
N ALA A 69 -21.67 -3.22 -1.72
CA ALA A 69 -20.76 -4.05 -2.52
C ALA A 69 -20.39 -5.38 -1.86
N LEU A 70 -20.34 -5.44 -0.53
CA LEU A 70 -19.83 -6.60 0.22
C LEU A 70 -20.95 -7.36 0.95
N GLY A 71 -22.19 -6.87 0.90
CA GLY A 71 -23.33 -7.46 1.61
C GLY A 71 -23.29 -7.19 3.12
N SER A 72 -24.19 -7.83 3.86
CA SER A 72 -24.36 -7.59 5.31
C SER A 72 -23.28 -8.22 6.20
N THR A 73 -22.41 -9.06 5.66
CA THR A 73 -21.39 -9.81 6.43
C THR A 73 -20.15 -8.98 6.76
N GLN A 74 -19.91 -7.89 6.02
CA GLN A 74 -18.81 -6.95 6.25
C GLN A 74 -19.37 -5.54 6.36
N THR A 75 -19.15 -4.89 7.50
CA THR A 75 -19.70 -3.55 7.75
C THR A 75 -18.62 -2.57 8.20
N LEU A 76 -18.87 -1.30 7.89
CA LEU A 76 -18.12 -0.18 8.43
C LEU A 76 -18.97 0.54 9.47
N GLY A 77 -18.37 0.77 10.62
CA GLY A 77 -18.94 1.54 11.72
C GLY A 77 -19.18 3.00 11.33
N ARG A 78 -19.86 3.72 12.22
CA ARG A 78 -20.08 5.16 12.03
C ARG A 78 -18.74 5.89 12.01
N PRO A 79 -18.51 6.82 11.06
CA PRO A 79 -17.27 7.56 11.00
C PRO A 79 -17.12 8.52 12.19
N VAL A 80 -15.94 8.52 12.78
CA VAL A 80 -15.48 9.49 13.79
C VAL A 80 -14.50 10.43 13.11
N TYR A 81 -14.66 11.73 13.35
CA TYR A 81 -13.86 12.77 12.72
C TYR A 81 -13.00 13.47 13.77
N ARG A 82 -11.72 13.61 13.50
CA ARG A 82 -10.80 14.43 14.30
C ARG A 82 -10.09 15.40 13.38
N ARG A 83 -10.16 16.70 13.70
CA ARG A 83 -9.40 17.71 12.97
C ARG A 83 -7.93 17.60 13.38
N ALA A 84 -7.05 17.41 12.41
CA ALA A 84 -5.61 17.39 12.66
C ALA A 84 -5.10 18.83 12.78
N VAL A 85 -4.47 19.14 13.91
CA VAL A 85 -3.80 20.44 14.14
C VAL A 85 -2.43 20.42 13.47
N ASP A 86 -1.67 19.34 13.66
CA ASP A 86 -0.38 19.10 13.00
C ASP A 86 -0.48 17.89 12.05
N PRO A 87 -0.27 18.08 10.74
CA PRO A 87 -0.21 17.01 9.76
C PRO A 87 0.79 15.88 10.10
N LYS A 88 1.97 16.21 10.63
CA LYS A 88 3.02 15.22 10.89
C LYS A 88 2.63 14.31 12.05
N GLU A 89 2.16 14.90 13.13
CA GLU A 89 1.68 14.16 14.31
C GLU A 89 0.42 13.34 13.98
N ALA A 90 -0.46 13.84 13.11
CA ALA A 90 -1.61 13.06 12.64
C ALA A 90 -1.19 11.83 11.82
N LEU A 91 -0.13 11.95 11.01
CA LEU A 91 0.44 10.83 10.25
C LEU A 91 1.12 9.81 11.18
N VAL A 92 1.86 10.28 12.19
CA VAL A 92 2.45 9.43 13.23
C VAL A 92 1.36 8.68 13.99
N ALA A 93 0.31 9.37 14.45
CA ALA A 93 -0.80 8.75 15.19
C ALA A 93 -1.51 7.69 14.33
N LEU A 94 -1.78 8.00 13.06
CA LEU A 94 -2.40 7.07 12.12
C LEU A 94 -1.57 5.78 11.98
N HIS A 95 -0.24 5.89 11.89
CA HIS A 95 0.64 4.74 11.72
C HIS A 95 0.96 4.00 13.01
N ALA A 96 1.18 4.70 14.12
CA ALA A 96 1.49 4.11 15.41
C ALA A 96 0.31 3.27 15.94
N GLU A 97 -0.92 3.76 15.81
CA GLU A 97 -2.11 3.01 16.24
C GLU A 97 -2.50 1.84 15.32
N ALA A 98 -1.87 1.72 14.15
CA ALA A 98 -2.05 0.60 13.23
C ALA A 98 -1.20 -0.61 13.60
N VAL A 99 -0.17 -0.40 14.43
CA VAL A 99 0.87 -1.38 14.70
C VAL A 99 0.56 -2.13 15.99
N GLU A 100 0.51 -3.46 15.91
CA GLU A 100 0.37 -4.28 17.11
C GLU A 100 1.63 -4.15 18.00
N PRO A 101 1.51 -4.18 19.33
CA PRO A 101 2.65 -4.10 20.22
C PRO A 101 3.76 -5.10 19.82
N GLY A 102 5.00 -4.60 19.65
CA GLY A 102 6.15 -5.40 19.24
C GLY A 102 6.26 -5.70 17.73
N THR A 103 5.36 -5.16 16.91
CA THR A 103 5.47 -5.23 15.44
C THR A 103 6.16 -3.97 14.91
N ASP A 104 6.99 -4.11 13.89
CA ASP A 104 7.55 -2.95 13.18
C ASP A 104 6.50 -2.34 12.24
N PRO A 105 6.37 -1.01 12.11
CA PRO A 105 5.45 -0.36 11.16
C PRO A 105 5.59 -0.82 9.70
N LEU A 106 6.80 -1.20 9.27
CA LEU A 106 7.03 -1.81 7.96
C LEU A 106 6.39 -3.18 7.82
N GLY A 107 6.15 -3.87 8.93
CA GLY A 107 5.48 -5.16 8.99
C GLY A 107 3.98 -5.10 8.73
N THR A 108 3.38 -3.90 8.65
CA THR A 108 1.94 -3.69 8.50
C THR A 108 1.59 -3.43 7.03
N PRO A 109 1.15 -4.43 6.24
CA PRO A 109 0.90 -4.26 4.81
C PRO A 109 -0.31 -3.36 4.50
N TRP A 110 -1.17 -3.11 5.49
CA TRP A 110 -2.44 -2.41 5.32
C TRP A 110 -2.40 -0.91 5.62
N SER A 111 -1.22 -0.34 5.85
CA SER A 111 -1.04 1.09 6.08
C SER A 111 -0.23 1.75 4.96
N SER A 112 -0.36 3.07 4.80
CA SER A 112 0.45 3.86 3.87
C SER A 112 1.92 4.02 4.28
N HIS A 113 2.36 3.38 5.37
CA HIS A 113 3.69 3.59 5.94
C HIS A 113 4.81 3.22 4.96
N ARG A 114 4.62 2.12 4.22
CA ARG A 114 5.54 1.69 3.16
C ARG A 114 5.55 2.64 1.96
N ASP A 115 4.42 3.28 1.66
CA ASP A 115 4.31 4.24 0.55
C ASP A 115 5.03 5.55 0.90
N LEU A 116 4.85 6.02 2.13
CA LEU A 116 5.55 7.19 2.66
C LEU A 116 7.08 7.04 2.58
N LEU A 117 7.59 5.83 2.87
CA LEU A 117 9.02 5.50 2.80
C LEU A 117 9.51 5.12 1.38
N GLY A 118 8.62 5.06 0.40
CA GLY A 118 8.96 4.70 -0.98
C GLY A 118 9.25 3.22 -1.22
N TYR A 119 8.87 2.33 -0.29
CA TYR A 119 8.94 0.87 -0.46
C TYR A 119 7.72 0.31 -1.19
N ARG A 120 6.64 1.10 -1.28
CA ARG A 120 5.45 0.82 -2.07
C ARG A 120 5.04 2.08 -2.83
N SER A 121 4.36 1.89 -3.95
CA SER A 121 3.81 2.93 -4.81
C SER A 121 2.33 2.63 -5.05
N ALA A 122 1.55 2.53 -3.97
CA ALA A 122 0.15 2.21 -4.09
C ALA A 122 -0.64 3.33 -4.79
N PRO A 123 -1.55 2.99 -5.72
CA PRO A 123 -2.25 3.99 -6.53
C PRO A 123 -3.25 4.84 -5.73
N PHE A 124 -3.57 4.43 -4.51
CA PHE A 124 -4.49 5.16 -3.63
C PHE A 124 -3.79 6.16 -2.70
N PHE A 125 -2.47 6.16 -2.60
CA PHE A 125 -1.70 7.08 -1.74
C PHE A 125 -1.16 8.28 -2.51
N ASP A 126 -1.38 9.50 -1.99
CA ASP A 126 -0.73 10.70 -2.52
C ASP A 126 0.60 10.99 -1.82
N ALA A 127 1.68 10.37 -2.31
CA ALA A 127 3.03 10.64 -1.82
C ALA A 127 3.51 12.06 -2.16
N GLY A 128 3.01 12.64 -3.24
CA GLY A 128 3.39 13.97 -3.71
C GLY A 128 3.03 15.06 -2.71
N TRP A 129 1.91 14.89 -2.00
CA TRP A 129 1.52 15.80 -0.93
C TRP A 129 2.57 15.89 0.19
N TRP A 130 3.26 14.80 0.54
CA TRP A 130 4.27 14.82 1.60
C TRP A 130 5.64 15.34 1.17
N ALA A 131 5.90 15.43 -0.14
CA ALA A 131 7.19 15.87 -0.65
C ALA A 131 7.58 17.25 -0.08
N GLY A 132 8.72 17.30 0.62
CA GLY A 132 9.22 18.51 1.28
C GLY A 132 8.46 18.96 2.54
N ARG A 133 7.38 18.28 2.93
CA ARG A 133 6.59 18.62 4.12
C ARG A 133 7.01 17.82 5.34
N VAL A 134 7.38 16.56 5.14
CA VAL A 134 7.74 15.62 6.22
C VAL A 134 8.97 14.83 5.82
N ASP A 135 9.82 14.54 6.82
CA ASP A 135 10.85 13.51 6.70
C ASP A 135 10.22 12.14 7.00
N PRO A 136 10.13 11.23 6.02
CA PRO A 136 9.60 9.88 6.23
C PRO A 136 10.34 9.08 7.30
N ALA A 137 11.66 9.29 7.45
CA ALA A 137 12.46 8.58 8.42
C ALA A 137 12.08 8.98 9.86
N TRP A 138 11.87 10.29 10.07
CA TRP A 138 11.36 10.81 11.34
C TRP A 138 10.00 10.21 11.72
N VAL A 139 9.07 10.08 10.76
CA VAL A 139 7.76 9.44 11.03
C VAL A 139 7.95 7.98 11.42
N HIS A 140 8.82 7.26 10.71
CA HIS A 140 9.10 5.85 11.01
C HIS A 140 9.65 5.65 12.42
N GLU A 141 10.62 6.46 12.83
CA GLU A 141 11.19 6.43 14.18
C GLU A 141 10.13 6.73 15.25
N ARG A 142 9.30 7.75 15.03
CA ARG A 142 8.23 8.15 15.97
C ARG A 142 7.11 7.12 16.08
N CYS A 143 6.92 6.28 15.07
CA CYS A 143 6.05 5.12 15.12
C CYS A 143 6.70 3.90 15.80
N GLY A 144 7.91 4.02 16.36
CA GLY A 144 8.64 2.91 16.98
C GLY A 144 9.30 1.97 15.99
N GLY A 145 9.60 2.45 14.78
CA GLY A 145 10.25 1.68 13.73
C GLY A 145 11.69 1.29 14.06
N ALA A 146 12.08 0.06 13.71
CA ALA A 146 13.47 -0.35 13.79
C ALA A 146 14.28 0.21 12.62
N ALA A 147 15.58 -0.07 12.57
CA ALA A 147 16.45 0.43 11.50
C ALA A 147 15.89 0.12 10.10
N LEU A 148 15.92 1.12 9.20
CA LEU A 148 15.47 0.97 7.82
C LEU A 148 16.36 -0.02 7.04
N PRO A 149 15.80 -0.81 6.11
CA PRO A 149 16.56 -1.78 5.34
C PRO A 149 17.71 -1.13 4.54
N PRO A 150 18.85 -1.83 4.38
CA PRO A 150 20.01 -1.30 3.67
C PRO A 150 19.69 -1.02 2.20
N ARG A 151 20.28 0.05 1.67
CA ARG A 151 20.00 0.57 0.32
C ARG A 151 20.37 -0.37 -0.84
N ARG A 152 21.21 -1.38 -0.59
CA ARG A 152 21.73 -2.32 -1.60
C ARG A 152 21.38 -3.77 -1.21
N PRO A 153 20.19 -4.25 -1.57
CA PRO A 153 19.81 -5.65 -1.37
C PRO A 153 20.63 -6.58 -2.29
N ARG A 154 20.80 -7.85 -1.90
CA ARG A 154 21.43 -8.89 -2.73
C ARG A 154 20.38 -9.92 -3.19
N PRO A 155 20.53 -10.49 -4.40
CA PRO A 155 19.70 -11.62 -4.85
C PRO A 155 19.78 -12.79 -3.88
N ALA A 156 18.68 -13.51 -3.71
CA ALA A 156 18.58 -14.65 -2.80
C ALA A 156 18.21 -15.96 -3.51
N GLY A 157 17.88 -15.92 -4.81
CA GLY A 157 17.59 -17.12 -5.61
C GLY A 157 16.31 -17.82 -5.15
N ARG A 158 15.24 -17.07 -4.95
CA ARG A 158 13.97 -17.58 -4.42
C ARG A 158 13.06 -18.10 -5.54
N GLY A 159 12.09 -18.93 -5.18
CA GLY A 159 11.04 -19.37 -6.11
C GLY A 159 10.18 -18.20 -6.62
N LEU A 160 9.64 -18.33 -7.84
CA LEU A 160 8.97 -17.24 -8.57
C LEU A 160 7.67 -16.70 -7.92
N ASP A 161 7.05 -17.46 -7.01
CA ASP A 161 5.85 -17.00 -6.29
C ASP A 161 6.11 -15.70 -5.49
N LEU A 162 7.23 -15.66 -4.75
CA LEU A 162 7.51 -14.52 -3.88
C LEU A 162 7.80 -13.23 -4.67
N PRO A 163 8.64 -13.22 -5.72
CA PRO A 163 8.82 -12.05 -6.58
C PRO A 163 7.50 -11.54 -7.17
N LEU A 164 6.55 -12.42 -7.53
CA LEU A 164 5.26 -12.00 -8.07
C LEU A 164 4.43 -11.28 -7.01
N ARG A 165 4.32 -11.88 -5.81
CA ARG A 165 3.57 -11.29 -4.70
C ARG A 165 4.20 -9.98 -4.22
N VAL A 166 5.53 -9.91 -4.15
CA VAL A 166 6.26 -8.67 -3.81
C VAL A 166 6.02 -7.59 -4.86
N SER A 167 6.08 -7.93 -6.15
CA SER A 167 5.82 -6.96 -7.22
C SER A 167 4.42 -6.39 -7.15
N ALA A 168 3.41 -7.25 -6.94
CA ALA A 168 2.04 -6.82 -6.75
C ALA A 168 1.88 -5.92 -5.52
N ALA A 169 2.47 -6.32 -4.39
CA ALA A 169 2.41 -5.55 -3.15
C ALA A 169 3.12 -4.19 -3.25
N VAL A 170 4.28 -4.11 -3.90
CA VAL A 170 5.01 -2.84 -4.15
C VAL A 170 4.22 -1.90 -5.05
N LEU A 171 3.39 -2.43 -5.94
CA LEU A 171 2.50 -1.62 -6.78
C LEU A 171 1.14 -1.35 -6.13
N GLY A 172 0.86 -1.94 -4.95
CA GLY A 172 -0.45 -1.83 -4.32
C GLY A 172 -1.56 -2.44 -5.17
N VAL A 173 -1.32 -3.60 -5.77
CA VAL A 173 -2.30 -4.37 -6.56
C VAL A 173 -2.35 -5.82 -6.08
N LEU A 174 -3.35 -6.57 -6.54
CA LEU A 174 -3.45 -8.01 -6.25
C LEU A 174 -2.43 -8.82 -7.07
N PRO A 175 -1.98 -9.98 -6.55
CA PRO A 175 -1.23 -10.94 -7.36
C PRO A 175 -1.99 -11.30 -8.64
N ALA A 176 -1.28 -11.51 -9.75
CA ALA A 176 -1.80 -11.71 -11.11
C ALA A 176 -2.38 -10.48 -11.84
N ASP A 177 -2.37 -9.29 -11.23
CA ASP A 177 -2.64 -8.05 -11.97
C ASP A 177 -1.54 -7.79 -13.01
N ARG A 178 -1.92 -7.57 -14.28
CA ARG A 178 -0.99 -7.34 -15.39
C ARG A 178 -0.07 -6.14 -15.16
N ARG A 179 -0.48 -5.16 -14.35
CA ARG A 179 0.35 -4.02 -13.94
C ARG A 179 1.62 -4.46 -13.21
N ALA A 180 1.60 -5.62 -12.54
CA ALA A 180 2.75 -6.17 -11.82
C ALA A 180 3.74 -6.94 -12.70
N PHE A 181 3.37 -7.30 -13.94
CA PHE A 181 4.16 -8.23 -14.75
C PHE A 181 5.52 -7.66 -15.14
N ARG A 182 5.59 -6.36 -15.43
CA ARG A 182 6.87 -5.70 -15.76
C ARG A 182 7.80 -5.74 -14.55
N LEU A 183 7.34 -5.29 -13.40
CA LEU A 183 8.12 -5.31 -12.15
C LEU A 183 8.55 -6.73 -11.78
N PHE A 184 7.63 -7.70 -11.86
CA PHE A 184 7.94 -9.11 -11.64
C PHE A 184 9.03 -9.60 -12.59
N SER A 185 8.94 -9.31 -13.88
CA SER A 185 9.92 -9.78 -14.87
C SER A 185 11.34 -9.23 -14.63
N HIS A 186 11.45 -7.98 -14.16
CA HIS A 186 12.72 -7.37 -13.77
C HIS A 186 13.24 -7.98 -12.45
N LEU A 187 12.36 -8.10 -11.45
CA LEU A 187 12.70 -8.61 -10.13
C LEU A 187 13.11 -10.08 -10.16
N ALA A 188 12.37 -10.93 -10.88
CA ALA A 188 12.68 -12.35 -11.06
C ALA A 188 14.01 -12.53 -11.81
N ARG A 189 14.29 -11.71 -12.84
CA ARG A 189 15.58 -11.74 -13.54
C ARG A 189 16.73 -11.32 -12.63
N TRP A 190 16.52 -10.28 -11.81
CA TRP A 190 17.47 -9.84 -10.80
C TRP A 190 17.73 -10.94 -9.76
N ASP A 191 16.71 -11.72 -9.40
CA ASP A 191 16.82 -12.87 -8.49
C ASP A 191 17.36 -14.15 -9.16
N GLY A 192 17.79 -14.06 -10.43
CA GLY A 192 18.49 -15.14 -11.13
C GLY A 192 17.61 -16.06 -11.98
N ALA A 193 16.30 -15.79 -12.09
CA ALA A 193 15.41 -16.62 -12.91
C ALA A 193 15.76 -16.56 -14.40
N ARG A 194 15.54 -17.68 -15.11
CA ARG A 194 15.69 -17.73 -16.56
C ARG A 194 14.46 -17.16 -17.23
N GLN A 195 14.65 -16.63 -18.43
CA GLN A 195 13.57 -15.98 -19.18
C GLN A 195 12.42 -16.94 -19.51
N ILE A 196 12.71 -18.23 -19.74
CA ILE A 196 11.68 -19.25 -19.99
C ILE A 196 10.81 -19.48 -18.75
N ASP A 197 11.43 -19.58 -17.57
CA ASP A 197 10.69 -19.79 -16.31
C ASP A 197 9.77 -18.59 -16.00
N ILE A 198 10.23 -17.37 -16.30
CA ILE A 198 9.42 -16.14 -16.15
C ILE A 198 8.25 -16.14 -17.14
N ALA A 199 8.49 -16.57 -18.38
CA ALA A 199 7.47 -16.63 -19.42
C ALA A 199 6.36 -17.62 -19.04
N ASP A 200 6.76 -18.82 -18.59
CA ASP A 200 5.85 -19.87 -18.12
C ASP A 200 5.03 -19.40 -16.92
N ALA A 201 5.66 -18.77 -15.93
CA ALA A 201 4.98 -18.25 -14.74
C ALA A 201 3.90 -17.19 -15.04
N LEU A 202 4.06 -16.42 -16.12
CA LEU A 202 3.07 -15.42 -16.54
C LEU A 202 2.12 -15.92 -17.64
N MET A 203 2.28 -17.16 -18.13
CA MET A 203 1.60 -17.67 -19.32
C MET A 203 1.80 -16.74 -20.54
N LEU A 204 3.03 -16.26 -20.72
CA LEU A 204 3.43 -15.36 -21.81
C LEU A 204 4.51 -16.02 -22.67
N THR A 205 4.80 -15.42 -23.83
CA THR A 205 5.93 -15.87 -24.65
C THR A 205 7.26 -15.28 -24.17
N PRO A 206 8.40 -15.95 -24.39
CA PRO A 206 9.71 -15.38 -24.13
C PRO A 206 9.94 -14.03 -24.84
N ARG A 207 9.36 -13.84 -26.03
CA ARG A 207 9.38 -12.55 -26.74
C ARG A 207 8.71 -11.44 -25.93
N ARG A 208 7.55 -11.72 -25.32
CA ARG A 208 6.84 -10.73 -24.50
C ARG A 208 7.63 -10.37 -23.24
N ILE A 209 8.31 -11.34 -22.62
CA ILE A 209 9.20 -11.05 -21.47
C ILE A 209 10.34 -10.11 -21.86
N ARG A 210 10.99 -10.33 -23.01
CA ARG A 210 12.03 -9.40 -23.50
C ARG A 210 11.52 -7.98 -23.69
N GLN A 211 10.29 -7.83 -24.22
CA GLN A 211 9.68 -6.51 -24.37
C GLN A 211 9.47 -5.82 -23.03
N LEU A 212 8.97 -6.54 -22.02
CA LEU A 212 8.79 -5.99 -20.67
C LEU A 212 10.12 -5.58 -20.03
N GLN A 213 11.18 -6.37 -20.24
CA GLN A 213 12.51 -6.13 -19.67
C GLN A 213 13.30 -5.04 -20.41
N ALA A 214 12.94 -4.72 -21.66
CA ALA A 214 13.58 -3.65 -22.41
C ALA A 214 13.19 -2.26 -21.88
N GLU A 215 12.03 -2.13 -21.25
CA GLU A 215 11.59 -0.89 -20.62
C GLU A 215 12.20 -0.73 -19.21
N PRO A 216 12.65 0.48 -18.82
CA PRO A 216 13.07 0.76 -17.46
C PRO A 216 11.94 0.51 -16.45
N GLU A 217 12.29 -0.09 -15.31
CA GLU A 217 11.35 -0.29 -14.20
C GLU A 217 11.76 0.53 -12.96
N PRO A 218 11.15 1.70 -12.72
CA PRO A 218 11.54 2.59 -11.63
C PRO A 218 11.31 1.99 -10.24
N ARG A 219 10.42 1.01 -10.08
CA ARG A 219 10.14 0.38 -8.77
C ARG A 219 11.04 -0.81 -8.44
N LEU A 220 11.95 -1.21 -9.33
CA LEU A 220 12.80 -2.40 -9.11
C LEU A 220 13.56 -2.32 -7.80
N ARG A 221 14.08 -1.15 -7.44
CA ARG A 221 14.81 -0.97 -6.17
C ARG A 221 13.93 -1.20 -4.95
N ALA A 222 12.72 -0.64 -4.92
CA ALA A 222 11.78 -0.83 -3.82
C ALA A 222 11.43 -2.32 -3.66
N ALA A 223 11.21 -3.01 -4.78
CA ALA A 223 10.90 -4.44 -4.79
C ALA A 223 12.09 -5.32 -4.35
N ALA A 224 13.30 -4.98 -4.77
CA ALA A 224 14.51 -5.68 -4.31
C ALA A 224 14.73 -5.49 -2.80
N MET A 225 14.46 -4.29 -2.26
CA MET A 225 14.50 -4.06 -0.80
C MET A 225 13.43 -4.88 -0.09
N ALA A 226 12.22 -4.97 -0.68
CA ALA A 226 11.14 -5.77 -0.11
C ALA A 226 11.47 -7.27 -0.05
N LEU A 227 12.16 -7.83 -1.06
CA LEU A 227 12.63 -9.22 -1.04
C LEU A 227 13.74 -9.51 -0.02
N ALA A 228 14.54 -8.49 0.32
CA ALA A 228 15.68 -8.64 1.23
C ALA A 228 15.30 -8.42 2.71
N ASP A 229 14.14 -7.84 3.00
CA ASP A 229 13.69 -7.54 4.36
C ASP A 229 12.40 -8.30 4.71
N GLY A 230 12.45 -9.10 5.78
CA GLY A 230 11.32 -9.92 6.22
C GLY A 230 10.08 -9.12 6.61
N ARG A 231 10.23 -7.85 7.03
CA ARG A 231 9.11 -6.96 7.38
C ARG A 231 8.34 -6.55 6.12
N LEU A 232 9.06 -6.28 5.03
CA LEU A 232 8.51 -5.86 3.74
C LEU A 232 8.01 -7.03 2.89
N CYS A 233 8.57 -8.23 3.08
CA CYS A 233 8.10 -9.49 2.49
C CYS A 233 6.67 -9.86 2.90
N ARG A 234 6.14 -9.29 4.00
CA ARG A 234 4.75 -9.48 4.40
C ARG A 234 3.85 -8.81 3.38
N VAL A 235 3.37 -9.60 2.44
CA VAL A 235 2.48 -9.20 1.36
C VAL A 235 1.07 -9.69 1.68
N PRO A 236 0.06 -8.81 1.53
CA PRO A 236 -1.31 -9.11 1.92
C PRO A 236 -1.96 -10.28 1.16
#